data_AF-A0A3N1H0H4-F1
#
_entry.id   AF-A0A3N1H0H4-F1
#
_cell.length_a   1.000
_cell.length_b   1.000
_cell.length_c   1.000
_cell.angle_alpha   90.00
_cell.angle_beta   90.00
_cell.angle_gamma   90.00
#
_symmetry.space_group_name_H-M   'P 1'
#
loop_
_entity.id
_entity.type
_entity.pdbx_description
1 polymer ?
#
loop_
_entity_poly.entity_id
_entity_poly.type
_entity_poly.pdbx_seq_one_letter_code
_entity_poly.pdbx_strand_id
1 'polypeptide(L)'
;MTVDARLHVRAAVWGHADNRIAVLLLEGGFAPAGLTSRGLTLVSSVDRVALPVTAAWRVHLDAAGALTVHWPHRRPLLDAVPVEQPDAWRWAARRRGAVLLLLGDHVGLTEPDPAHRRTLLAAAASRGALAATAAPFTTTR
;
A
#
# COMPACT_ATOMS: atom_id res chain seq x y z
N MET A 1 6.67 -27.12 5.10
CA MET A 1 6.36 -26.07 6.09
C MET A 1 5.80 -24.88 5.33
N THR A 2 4.48 -24.78 5.22
CA THR A 2 3.83 -23.64 4.60
C THR A 2 3.71 -22.58 5.68
N VAL A 3 4.65 -21.62 5.70
CA VAL A 3 4.51 -20.47 6.60
C VAL A 3 3.28 -19.71 6.11
N ASP A 4 2.22 -19.76 6.90
CA ASP A 4 0.99 -19.01 6.72
C ASP A 4 1.34 -17.53 6.89
N ALA A 5 1.82 -16.91 5.82
CA ALA A 5 2.29 -15.54 5.83
C ALA A 5 1.08 -14.62 6.01
N ARG A 6 0.79 -14.26 7.26
CA ARG A 6 -0.24 -13.27 7.58
C ARG A 6 0.10 -11.96 6.88
N LEU A 7 -0.83 -11.49 6.06
CA LEU A 7 -0.74 -10.21 5.39
C LEU A 7 -1.22 -9.12 6.36
N HIS A 8 -0.33 -8.23 6.76
CA HIS A 8 -0.68 -7.04 7.52
C HIS A 8 -0.97 -5.88 6.58
N VAL A 9 -1.97 -5.06 6.91
CA VAL A 9 -2.38 -3.91 6.11
C VAL A 9 -2.58 -2.68 6.99
N ARG A 10 -2.17 -1.52 6.50
CA ARG A 10 -2.35 -0.24 7.19
C ARG A 10 -2.58 0.91 6.22
N ALA A 11 -3.59 1.72 6.49
CA ALA A 11 -3.78 3.00 5.81
C ALA A 11 -2.95 4.10 6.50
N ALA A 12 -2.27 4.93 5.71
CA ALA A 12 -1.50 6.07 6.18
C ALA A 12 -1.64 7.25 5.24
N VAL A 13 -1.47 8.47 5.76
CA VAL A 13 -1.45 9.69 4.93
C VAL A 13 -0.04 10.23 4.95
N TRP A 14 0.54 10.44 3.77
CA TRP A 14 1.83 11.11 3.62
C TRP A 14 1.66 12.50 3.03
N GLY A 15 2.60 13.39 3.32
CA GLY A 15 2.55 14.80 2.92
C GLY A 15 1.71 15.65 3.87
N HIS A 16 1.60 16.94 3.52
CA HIS A 16 0.97 17.97 4.36
C HIS A 16 -0.02 18.80 3.53
N ALA A 17 -1.03 19.36 4.20
CA ALA A 17 -2.06 20.22 3.61
C ALA A 17 -2.68 19.62 2.32
N ASP A 18 -2.62 20.34 1.21
CA ASP A 18 -3.23 19.94 -0.06
C ASP A 18 -2.43 18.88 -0.82
N ASN A 19 -1.18 18.63 -0.41
CA ASN A 19 -0.31 17.62 -1.01
C ASN A 19 -0.38 16.27 -0.30
N ARG A 20 -1.46 16.00 0.45
CA ARG A 20 -1.71 14.69 1.06
C ARG A 20 -1.85 13.60 0.01
N ILE A 21 -1.25 12.46 0.30
CA ILE A 21 -1.30 11.23 -0.49
C ILE A 21 -1.86 10.13 0.40
N ALA A 22 -2.88 9.45 -0.10
CA ALA A 22 -3.41 8.24 0.53
C ALA A 22 -2.45 7.08 0.25
N VAL A 23 -1.97 6.44 1.30
CA VAL A 23 -1.01 5.34 1.24
C VAL A 23 -1.61 4.11 1.86
N LEU A 24 -1.49 2.97 1.19
CA LEU A 24 -1.80 1.66 1.75
C LEU A 24 -0.52 0.86 1.82
N LEU A 25 -0.10 0.54 3.04
CA LEU A 25 1.05 -0.32 3.28
C LEU A 25 0.57 -1.75 3.50
N LEU A 26 1.21 -2.69 2.83
CA LEU A 26 0.97 -4.11 2.97
C LEU A 26 2.29 -4.81 3.28
N GLU A 27 2.27 -5.63 4.34
CA GLU A 27 3.42 -6.40 4.79
C GLU A 27 3.08 -7.88 4.77
N GLY A 28 3.91 -8.67 4.10
CA GLY A 28 3.76 -10.11 4.02
C GLY A 28 4.94 -10.71 3.27
N GLY A 29 4.93 -12.04 3.11
CA GLY A 29 5.97 -12.80 2.41
C GLY A 29 6.03 -12.55 0.90
N PHE A 30 6.16 -11.30 0.47
CA PHE A 30 6.26 -10.90 -0.92
C PHE A 30 7.69 -10.98 -1.40
N ALA A 31 7.94 -11.76 -2.45
CA ALA A 31 9.20 -11.69 -3.18
C ALA A 31 9.23 -10.41 -4.05
N PRO A 32 10.24 -9.53 -3.92
CA PRO A 32 10.30 -8.29 -4.71
C PRO A 32 10.24 -8.52 -6.23
N ALA A 33 10.90 -9.56 -6.74
CA ALA A 33 10.83 -9.95 -8.16
C ALA A 33 9.41 -10.35 -8.61
N GLY A 34 8.61 -10.91 -7.70
CA GLY A 34 7.21 -11.22 -7.96
C GLY A 34 6.35 -9.95 -8.03
N LEU A 35 6.69 -8.92 -7.27
CA LEU A 35 5.97 -7.64 -7.28
C LEU A 35 6.30 -6.83 -8.55
N THR A 36 7.57 -6.79 -8.95
CA THR A 36 8.00 -6.05 -10.14
C THR A 36 7.43 -6.63 -11.44
N SER A 37 7.39 -7.96 -11.57
CA SER A 37 6.72 -8.63 -12.70
C SER A 37 5.21 -8.34 -12.77
N ARG A 38 4.62 -7.78 -11.71
CA ARG A 38 3.22 -7.36 -11.63
C ARG A 38 3.04 -5.85 -11.79
N GLY A 39 4.07 -5.14 -12.23
CA GLY A 39 4.03 -3.71 -12.54
C GLY A 39 4.29 -2.79 -11.34
N LEU A 40 4.77 -3.32 -10.21
CA LEU A 40 5.31 -2.47 -9.14
C LEU A 40 6.74 -2.04 -9.47
N THR A 41 7.14 -0.90 -8.96
CA THR A 41 8.51 -0.39 -9.04
C THR A 41 9.20 -0.58 -7.69
N LEU A 42 10.44 -1.04 -7.69
CA LEU A 42 11.24 -1.08 -6.46
C LEU A 42 11.45 0.33 -5.93
N VAL A 43 11.22 0.51 -4.64
CA VAL A 43 11.39 1.79 -3.96
C VAL A 43 12.73 1.78 -3.25
N SER A 44 13.68 2.59 -3.71
CA SER A 44 14.97 2.80 -3.05
C SER A 44 14.93 3.91 -2.00
N SER A 45 13.95 4.81 -2.08
CA SER A 45 13.74 5.91 -1.14
C SER A 45 12.25 6.23 -1.01
N VAL A 46 11.76 6.22 0.24
CA VAL A 46 10.35 6.49 0.58
C VAL A 46 9.97 7.96 0.35
N ASP A 47 10.96 8.87 0.40
CA ASP A 47 10.75 10.30 0.24
C ASP A 47 10.73 10.75 -1.24
N ARG A 48 11.12 9.87 -2.16
CA ARG A 48 11.23 10.17 -3.61
C ARG A 48 10.53 9.10 -4.45
N VAL A 49 9.23 8.97 -4.22
CA VAL A 49 8.39 7.98 -4.89
C VAL A 49 7.67 8.63 -6.07
N ALA A 50 8.25 8.53 -7.26
CA ALA A 50 7.59 8.85 -8.52
C ALA A 50 7.17 7.54 -9.19
N LEU A 51 5.87 7.29 -9.28
CA LEU A 51 5.37 5.99 -9.75
C LEU A 51 4.38 6.14 -10.89
N PRO A 52 4.45 5.26 -11.90
CA PRO A 52 3.38 5.15 -12.88
C PRO A 52 2.10 4.68 -12.20
N VAL A 53 0.97 5.18 -12.69
CA VAL A 53 -0.34 4.60 -12.38
C VAL A 53 -0.51 3.36 -13.26
N THR A 54 -0.77 2.22 -12.65
CA THR A 54 -1.02 0.96 -13.38
C THR A 54 -2.48 0.55 -13.25
N ALA A 55 -3.11 0.17 -14.37
CA ALA A 55 -4.49 -0.32 -14.39
C ALA A 55 -4.63 -1.77 -13.88
N ALA A 56 -3.50 -2.47 -13.74
CA ALA A 56 -3.41 -3.84 -13.24
C ALA A 56 -3.71 -3.94 -11.73
N TRP A 57 -3.51 -2.84 -11.01
CA TRP A 57 -3.78 -2.74 -9.58
C TRP A 57 -4.97 -1.81 -9.38
N ARG A 58 -5.87 -2.12 -8.45
CA ARG A 58 -7.00 -1.24 -8.13
C ARG A 58 -7.34 -1.35 -6.66
N VAL A 59 -7.72 -0.23 -6.07
CA VAL A 59 -8.20 -0.16 -4.69
C VAL A 59 -9.66 0.23 -4.74
N HIS A 60 -10.49 -0.57 -4.09
CA HIS A 60 -11.91 -0.34 -3.94
C HIS A 60 -12.26 -0.20 -2.46
N LEU A 61 -13.04 0.82 -2.13
CA LEU A 61 -13.59 1.04 -0.80
C LEU A 61 -15.11 0.97 -0.87
N ASP A 62 -15.69 -0.03 -0.24
CA ASP A 62 -17.14 -0.20 -0.22
C ASP A 62 -17.84 0.77 0.75
N ALA A 63 -19.17 0.73 0.76
CA ALA A 63 -20.00 1.57 1.62
C ALA A 63 -19.82 1.25 3.12
N ALA A 64 -19.43 0.01 3.46
CA ALA A 64 -19.12 -0.39 4.83
C ALA A 64 -17.71 0.05 5.28
N GLY A 65 -16.89 0.59 4.37
CA GLY A 65 -15.52 1.00 4.64
C GLY A 65 -14.49 -0.12 4.56
N ALA A 66 -14.87 -1.27 3.99
CA ALA A 66 -13.96 -2.37 3.76
C ALA A 66 -13.17 -2.16 2.46
N LEU A 67 -11.89 -2.53 2.47
CA LEU A 67 -10.98 -2.39 1.34
C LEU A 67 -10.86 -3.70 0.58
N THR A 68 -11.00 -3.60 -0.74
CA THR A 68 -10.62 -4.65 -1.68
C THR A 68 -9.47 -4.15 -2.54
N VAL A 69 -8.38 -4.92 -2.59
CA VAL A 69 -7.22 -4.63 -3.44
C VAL A 69 -7.15 -5.67 -4.55
N HIS A 70 -7.43 -5.23 -5.76
CA HIS A 70 -7.23 -6.06 -6.95
C HIS A 70 -5.81 -5.92 -7.46
N TRP A 71 -5.28 -7.04 -7.94
CA TRP A 71 -3.97 -7.18 -8.57
C TRP A 71 -4.16 -8.06 -9.82
N PRO A 72 -3.18 -8.16 -10.74
CA PRO A 72 -3.35 -8.90 -12.01
C PRO A 72 -3.38 -10.43 -11.82
N HIS A 73 -4.43 -10.90 -11.15
CA HIS A 73 -4.73 -12.27 -10.78
C HIS A 73 -6.24 -12.45 -10.62
N ARG A 74 -6.70 -13.70 -10.62
CA ARG A 74 -8.14 -14.02 -10.52
C ARG A 74 -8.78 -13.67 -9.18
N ARG A 75 -7.99 -13.69 -8.10
CA ARG A 75 -8.47 -13.37 -6.75
C ARG A 75 -7.86 -12.05 -6.29
N PRO A 76 -8.61 -11.21 -5.57
CA PRO A 76 -8.03 -10.00 -4.99
C PRO A 76 -6.96 -10.35 -3.95
N LEU A 77 -6.03 -9.42 -3.72
CA LEU A 77 -5.00 -9.53 -2.69
C LEU A 77 -5.59 -9.30 -1.30
N LEU A 78 -6.51 -8.34 -1.19
CA LEU A 78 -7.37 -8.11 -0.02
C LEU A 78 -8.82 -8.17 -0.49
N ASP A 79 -9.66 -8.92 0.21
CA ASP A 79 -11.08 -9.06 -0.12
C ASP A 79 -11.94 -8.56 1.03
N ALA A 80 -12.60 -7.41 0.83
CA ALA A 80 -13.49 -6.77 1.80
C ALA A 80 -12.91 -6.72 3.23
N VAL A 81 -11.64 -6.32 3.35
CA VAL A 81 -10.94 -6.28 4.63
C VAL A 81 -11.26 -4.98 5.37
N PRO A 82 -11.77 -5.02 6.62
CA PRO A 82 -11.92 -3.81 7.42
C PRO A 82 -10.54 -3.29 7.79
N VAL A 83 -10.22 -2.08 7.33
CA VAL A 83 -8.98 -1.38 7.66
C VAL A 83 -9.38 -0.05 8.27
N GLU A 84 -8.73 0.38 9.35
CA GLU A 84 -8.97 1.73 9.85
C GLU A 84 -8.35 2.75 8.88
N GLN A 85 -9.17 3.63 8.28
CA GLN A 85 -8.68 4.70 7.41
C GLN A 85 -9.07 6.07 7.97
N PRO A 86 -8.10 6.96 8.25
CA PRO A 86 -8.40 8.33 8.65
C PRO A 86 -9.23 9.08 7.59
N ASP A 87 -10.05 10.05 7.98
CA ASP A 87 -10.84 10.86 7.04
C ASP A 87 -9.97 11.55 5.98
N ALA A 88 -8.80 12.03 6.40
CA ALA A 88 -7.80 12.61 5.51
C ALA A 88 -7.31 11.62 4.43
N TRP A 89 -7.29 10.31 4.74
CA TRP A 89 -6.95 9.26 3.78
C TRP A 89 -8.05 9.13 2.72
N ARG A 90 -9.31 9.02 3.15
CA ARG A 90 -10.46 8.90 2.23
C ARG A 90 -10.57 10.12 1.33
N TRP A 91 -10.37 11.31 1.90
CA TRP A 91 -10.33 12.55 1.15
C TRP A 91 -9.20 12.56 0.12
N ALA A 92 -7.96 12.23 0.51
CA ALA A 92 -6.81 12.23 -0.40
C ALA A 92 -6.96 11.20 -1.54
N ALA A 93 -7.46 10.00 -1.23
CA ALA A 93 -7.71 8.94 -2.21
C ALA A 93 -8.76 9.37 -3.24
N ARG A 94 -9.88 9.96 -2.78
CA ARG A 94 -10.94 10.48 -3.66
C ARG A 94 -10.46 11.66 -4.49
N ARG A 95 -9.73 12.60 -3.89
CA ARG A 95 -9.25 13.82 -4.55
C ARG A 95 -8.29 13.52 -5.70
N ARG A 96 -7.42 12.52 -5.51
CA ARG A 96 -6.42 12.09 -6.50
C ARG A 96 -6.90 10.98 -7.44
N GLY A 97 -8.00 10.30 -7.10
CA GLY A 97 -8.47 9.13 -7.84
C GLY A 97 -7.51 7.93 -7.77
N ALA A 98 -6.57 7.94 -6.83
CA ALA A 98 -5.53 6.93 -6.70
C ALA A 98 -5.03 6.81 -5.26
N VAL A 99 -4.55 5.61 -4.92
CA VAL A 99 -3.86 5.27 -3.67
C VAL A 99 -2.46 4.80 -4.01
N LEU A 100 -1.48 5.26 -3.24
CA LEU A 100 -0.13 4.73 -3.29
C LEU A 100 -0.08 3.39 -2.55
N LEU A 101 0.14 2.30 -3.28
CA LEU A 101 0.36 0.98 -2.71
C LEU A 101 1.85 0.80 -2.42
N LEU A 102 2.21 0.43 -1.19
CA LEU A 102 3.54 -0.05 -0.84
C LEU A 102 3.45 -1.46 -0.29
N LEU A 103 4.19 -2.37 -0.91
CA LEU A 103 4.23 -3.78 -0.57
C LEU A 103 5.67 -4.15 -0.26
N GLY A 104 5.89 -4.85 0.84
CA GLY A 104 7.23 -5.32 1.20
C GLY A 104 7.18 -6.34 2.31
N ASP A 105 8.36 -6.85 2.64
CA ASP A 105 8.56 -7.73 3.79
C ASP A 105 9.35 -6.96 4.86
N HIS A 106 9.06 -7.26 6.14
CA HIS A 106 9.69 -6.61 7.28
C HIS A 106 9.67 -5.07 7.24
N VAL A 107 8.54 -4.49 6.80
CA VAL A 107 8.34 -3.03 6.75
C VAL A 107 7.90 -2.46 8.11
N GLY A 108 7.60 -3.32 9.08
CA GLY A 108 7.33 -2.93 10.46
C GLY A 108 5.92 -2.37 10.68
N LEU A 109 4.89 -2.88 10.00
CA LEU A 109 3.50 -2.44 10.21
C LEU A 109 2.99 -2.80 11.60
N THR A 110 3.55 -3.84 12.20
CA THR A 110 3.27 -4.25 13.58
C THR A 110 4.05 -3.43 14.62
N GLU A 111 4.98 -2.57 14.21
CA GLU A 111 5.76 -1.72 15.11
C GLU A 111 4.89 -0.57 15.68
N PRO A 112 4.65 -0.54 17.01
CA PRO A 112 3.84 0.49 17.64
C PRO A 112 4.47 1.88 17.51
N ASP A 113 5.79 2.03 17.66
CA ASP A 113 6.45 3.34 17.60
C ASP A 113 6.48 3.89 16.15
N PRO A 114 5.84 5.04 15.88
CA PRO A 114 5.89 5.67 14.57
C PRO A 114 7.30 6.02 14.10
N ALA A 115 8.20 6.42 15.00
CA ALA A 115 9.57 6.79 14.63
C ALA A 115 10.37 5.55 14.22
N HIS A 116 10.34 4.49 15.04
CA HIS A 116 10.98 3.22 14.70
C HIS A 116 10.41 2.60 13.42
N ARG A 117 9.10 2.62 13.23
CA ARG A 117 8.45 2.15 12.00
C ARG A 117 8.92 2.90 10.76
N ARG A 118 9.12 4.22 10.85
CA ARG A 118 9.68 5.00 9.73
C ARG A 118 11.11 4.56 9.41
N THR A 119 11.91 4.26 10.43
CA THR A 119 13.27 3.70 10.27
C THR A 119 13.24 2.34 9.59
N LEU A 120 12.35 1.43 10.01
CA LEU A 120 12.18 0.10 9.40
C LEU A 120 11.75 0.20 7.93
N LEU A 121 10.78 1.07 7.62
CA LEU A 121 10.32 1.31 6.25
C LEU A 121 11.45 1.87 5.36
N ALA A 122 12.24 2.81 5.87
CA ALA A 122 13.40 3.34 5.16
C ALA A 122 14.49 2.26 4.93
N ALA A 123 14.73 1.40 5.92
CA ALA A 123 15.64 0.27 5.80
C ALA A 123 15.14 -0.81 4.83
N ALA A 124 13.83 -1.03 4.74
CA ALA A 124 13.25 -1.93 3.74
C ALA A 124 13.44 -1.38 2.32
N ALA A 125 13.22 -0.08 2.11
CA ALA A 125 13.46 0.59 0.84
C ALA A 125 14.93 0.51 0.41
N SER A 126 15.88 0.83 1.30
CA SER A 126 17.31 0.81 0.97
C SER A 126 17.85 -0.58 0.61
N ARG A 127 17.23 -1.64 1.14
CA ARG A 127 17.55 -3.04 0.84
C ARG A 127 16.84 -3.58 -0.41
N GLY A 128 15.99 -2.78 -1.07
CA GLY A 128 15.18 -3.24 -2.20
C GLY A 128 14.07 -4.23 -1.81
N ALA A 129 13.67 -4.25 -0.53
CA ALA A 129 12.60 -5.11 0.00
C ALA A 129 11.21 -4.44 -0.09
N LEU A 130 11.14 -3.28 -0.72
CA LEU A 130 9.92 -2.48 -0.87
C LEU A 130 9.63 -2.23 -2.34
N ALA A 131 8.40 -2.48 -2.76
CA ALA A 131 7.91 -2.16 -4.08
C ALA A 131 6.61 -1.35 -3.97
N ALA A 132 6.37 -0.48 -4.94
CA ALA A 132 5.21 0.39 -4.90
C ALA A 132 4.61 0.64 -6.28
N THR A 133 3.33 1.02 -6.29
CA THR A 133 2.65 1.54 -7.47
C THR A 133 1.60 2.55 -7.06
N ALA A 134 1.26 3.50 -7.93
CA ALA A 134 -0.02 4.19 -7.82
C ALA A 134 -1.12 3.29 -8.40
N ALA A 135 -2.17 3.05 -7.64
CA ALA A 135 -3.31 2.23 -8.04
C ALA A 135 -4.57 3.11 -8.11
N PRO A 136 -5.36 3.05 -9.19
CA PRO A 136 -6.67 3.67 -9.27
C PRO A 136 -7.53 3.35 -8.05
N PHE A 137 -8.21 4.38 -7.55
CA PHE A 137 -9.08 4.30 -6.39
C PHE A 137 -10.54 4.50 -6.80
N THR A 138 -11.41 3.61 -6.33
CA THR A 138 -12.85 3.69 -6.53
C THR A 138 -13.59 3.49 -5.22
N THR A 139 -14.79 4.04 -5.12
CA THR A 139 -15.66 3.88 -3.95
C THR A 139 -17.07 3.62 -4.43
N THR A 140 -17.78 2.71 -3.78
CA THR A 140 -19.24 2.59 -3.92
C THR A 140 -19.88 3.67 -3.07
N ARG A 141 -20.85 4.38 -3.65
CA ARG A 141 -21.68 5.33 -2.90
C ARG A 141 -22.75 4.60 -2.12
#